data_AF-A0A9X6ZZH7-F1
#
_entry.id   AF-A0A9X6ZZH7-F1
#
_cell.length_a   1.000
_cell.length_b   1.000
_cell.length_c   1.000
_cell.angle_alpha   90.00
_cell.angle_beta   90.00
_cell.angle_gamma   90.00
#
_symmetry.space_group_name_H-M   'P 1'
#
loop_
_entity.id
_entity.type
_entity.pdbx_description
1 polymer ?
#
loop_
_entity_poly.entity_id
_entity_poly.type
_entity_poly.pdbx_seq_one_letter_code
_entity_poly.pdbx_strand_id
1 'polypeptide(L)'
;MFKKTAAKKTAAGIMTIGIALSTTMIYSPTKALAWYTPDSPGYDEIVISSNNSLQNPARPKGDLNYYVKGYVAPDGKVTLVGPFTGEVFNGQEIEIVDPFKGNYKLKIKVVKSEKPEPKP
;
A
#
# COMPACT_ATOMS: atom_id res chain seq x y z
N MET A 1 -33.00 72.08 13.92
CA MET A 1 -32.68 72.29 15.34
C MET A 1 -32.39 70.92 15.96
N PHE A 2 -31.15 70.69 16.40
CA PHE A 2 -30.72 69.47 17.10
C PHE A 2 -31.21 69.48 18.54
N LYS A 3 -31.67 68.33 19.07
CA LYS A 3 -31.27 67.87 20.41
C LYS A 3 -31.03 66.37 20.41
N LYS A 4 -29.77 66.03 20.70
CA LYS A 4 -29.22 64.71 21.00
C LYS A 4 -29.81 64.20 22.33
N THR A 5 -30.11 62.91 22.38
CA THR A 5 -29.98 62.16 23.64
C THR A 5 -29.11 60.94 23.35
N ALA A 6 -27.89 61.01 23.85
CA ALA A 6 -26.89 59.96 23.76
C ALA A 6 -27.17 58.88 24.82
N ALA A 7 -27.39 57.65 24.39
CA ALA A 7 -27.30 56.49 25.27
C ALA A 7 -25.82 56.16 25.48
N LYS A 8 -25.43 56.19 26.74
CA LYS A 8 -24.07 56.02 27.28
C LYS A 8 -23.82 54.52 27.51
N LYS A 9 -22.64 54.04 27.07
CA LYS A 9 -21.82 52.91 27.57
C LYS A 9 -22.60 51.66 28.04
N THR A 10 -22.32 50.44 27.56
CA THR A 10 -21.02 49.77 27.74
C THR A 10 -21.05 48.52 26.86
N ALA A 11 -20.26 48.48 25.79
CA ALA A 11 -19.93 47.23 25.13
C ALA A 11 -19.03 46.47 26.11
N ALA A 12 -19.58 45.45 26.76
CA ALA A 12 -18.83 44.54 27.60
C ALA A 12 -17.81 43.83 26.70
N GLY A 13 -16.56 44.28 26.81
CA GLY A 13 -15.41 43.61 26.23
C GLY A 13 -15.42 42.16 26.65
N ILE A 14 -15.28 41.29 25.66
CA ILE A 14 -15.07 39.86 25.84
C ILE A 14 -13.77 39.75 26.62
N MET A 15 -13.89 39.52 27.93
CA MET A 15 -12.76 39.36 28.83
C MET A 15 -12.00 38.10 28.44
N THR A 16 -10.70 38.28 28.25
CA THR A 16 -9.66 37.28 28.09
C THR A 16 -9.84 36.13 29.09
N ILE A 17 -10.29 34.97 28.62
CA ILE A 17 -10.11 33.71 29.36
C ILE A 17 -8.89 33.05 28.75
N GLY A 18 -7.75 33.26 29.41
CA GLY A 18 -6.54 32.48 29.21
C GLY A 18 -6.86 31.02 29.53
N ILE A 19 -7.15 30.24 28.50
CA ILE A 19 -7.09 28.79 28.60
C ILE A 19 -5.60 28.46 28.55
N ALA A 20 -4.97 28.41 29.72
CA ALA A 20 -3.79 27.58 29.89
C ALA A 20 -4.22 26.16 29.56
N LEU A 21 -3.99 25.75 28.30
CA LEU A 21 -4.11 24.37 27.85
C LEU A 21 -3.06 23.57 28.62
N SER A 22 -3.41 23.16 29.85
CA SER A 22 -2.87 21.96 30.44
C SER A 22 -3.25 20.82 29.51
N THR A 23 -2.40 20.55 28.54
CA THR A 23 -2.41 19.32 27.76
C THR A 23 -2.07 18.19 28.72
N THR A 24 -3.05 17.78 29.52
CA THR A 24 -3.13 16.40 29.95
C THR A 24 -3.23 15.60 28.65
N MET A 25 -2.08 15.13 28.18
CA MET A 25 -1.99 14.12 27.15
C MET A 25 -2.76 12.91 27.67
N ILE A 26 -4.05 12.85 27.35
CA ILE A 26 -4.75 11.59 27.29
C ILE A 26 -4.05 10.86 26.16
N TYR A 27 -3.08 10.04 26.53
CA TYR A 27 -2.37 9.13 25.64
C TYR A 27 -3.39 8.09 25.18
N SER A 28 -4.22 8.45 24.19
CA SER A 28 -5.06 7.51 23.47
C SER A 28 -4.12 6.65 22.61
N PRO A 29 -3.99 5.33 22.88
CA PRO A 29 -3.13 4.45 22.10
C PRO A 29 -3.76 4.07 20.74
N THR A 30 -4.87 4.71 20.37
CA THR A 30 -5.61 4.45 19.13
C THR A 30 -5.26 5.47 18.04
N LYS A 31 -3.97 5.78 17.86
CA LYS A 31 -3.52 6.17 16.52
C LYS A 31 -3.49 4.89 15.69
N ALA A 32 -4.66 4.54 15.17
CA ALA A 32 -4.76 3.67 14.03
C ALA A 32 -3.73 4.18 13.01
N LEU A 33 -2.79 3.31 12.65
CA LEU A 33 -1.87 3.51 11.55
C LEU A 33 -2.72 3.84 10.33
N ALA A 34 -2.89 5.13 10.04
CA ALA A 34 -3.52 5.57 8.82
C ALA A 34 -2.49 5.29 7.72
N TRP A 35 -2.55 4.08 7.17
CA TRP A 35 -1.84 3.69 5.97
C TRP A 35 -2.32 4.61 4.85
N TYR A 36 -1.65 5.73 4.63
CA TYR A 36 -1.95 6.58 3.48
C TYR A 36 -1.65 5.75 2.24
N THR A 37 -2.72 5.36 1.56
CA THR A 37 -2.64 4.65 0.28
C THR A 37 -2.10 5.69 -0.71
N PRO A 38 -0.88 5.52 -1.27
CA PRO A 38 -0.32 6.53 -2.18
C PRO A 38 -1.29 6.81 -3.35
N ASP A 39 -1.33 8.06 -3.81
CA ASP A 39 -2.30 8.54 -4.82
C ASP A 39 -2.26 7.74 -6.14
N SER A 40 -1.17 7.02 -6.41
CA SER A 40 -1.10 6.02 -7.47
C SER A 40 -0.18 4.87 -7.07
N PRO A 41 -0.60 3.61 -7.24
CA PRO A 41 0.25 2.47 -6.94
C PRO A 41 1.39 2.35 -7.96
N GLY A 42 2.56 1.88 -7.51
CA GLY A 42 3.65 1.47 -8.40
C GLY A 42 3.26 0.26 -9.24
N TYR A 43 3.95 0.02 -10.36
CA TYR A 43 3.64 -1.09 -11.28
C TYR A 43 4.85 -1.97 -11.50
N ASP A 44 4.68 -3.26 -11.19
CA ASP A 44 5.68 -4.29 -11.41
C ASP A 44 5.11 -5.45 -12.22
N GLU A 45 5.99 -6.20 -12.87
CA GLU A 45 5.63 -7.41 -13.61
C GLU A 45 6.55 -8.56 -13.23
N ILE A 46 5.96 -9.74 -13.04
CA ILE A 46 6.68 -11.01 -12.90
C ILE A 46 6.34 -11.92 -14.08
N VAL A 47 7.38 -12.52 -14.66
CA VAL A 47 7.25 -13.55 -15.69
C VAL A 47 7.68 -14.88 -15.08
N ILE A 48 6.75 -15.82 -14.99
CA ILE A 48 6.96 -17.16 -14.44
C ILE A 48 6.88 -18.15 -15.59
N SER A 49 7.98 -18.85 -15.84
CA SER A 49 8.05 -19.91 -16.84
C SER A 49 8.05 -21.29 -16.18
N SER A 50 7.73 -22.32 -16.97
CA SER A 50 7.63 -23.72 -16.47
C SER A 50 8.92 -24.29 -15.89
N ASN A 51 10.08 -23.65 -16.13
CA ASN A 51 11.36 -24.00 -15.54
C ASN A 51 11.62 -23.34 -14.17
N ASN A 52 10.75 -22.44 -13.72
CA ASN A 52 10.89 -21.81 -12.41
C ASN A 52 10.40 -22.77 -11.33
N SER A 53 11.29 -23.09 -10.39
CA SER A 53 11.02 -23.95 -9.25
C SER A 53 11.25 -23.19 -7.94
N LEU A 54 10.96 -23.82 -6.81
CA LEU A 54 11.25 -23.24 -5.49
C LEU A 54 12.75 -22.91 -5.33
N GLN A 55 13.65 -23.69 -5.94
CA GLN A 55 15.10 -23.47 -5.90
C GLN A 55 15.57 -22.40 -6.90
N ASN A 56 14.80 -22.18 -7.98
CA ASN A 56 15.08 -21.16 -8.99
C ASN A 56 13.82 -20.34 -9.33
N PRO A 57 13.33 -19.51 -8.39
CA PRO A 57 12.09 -18.78 -8.56
C PRO A 57 12.27 -17.59 -9.51
N ALA A 58 11.21 -17.25 -10.23
CA ALA A 58 11.06 -15.97 -10.90
C ALA A 58 10.94 -14.83 -9.87
N ARG A 59 11.37 -13.64 -10.28
CA ARG A 59 11.23 -12.41 -9.49
C ARG A 59 10.68 -11.27 -10.35
N PRO A 60 9.93 -10.33 -9.78
CA PRO A 60 9.50 -9.12 -10.48
C PRO A 60 10.69 -8.30 -11.01
N LYS A 61 10.45 -7.56 -12.10
CA LYS A 61 11.47 -6.68 -12.70
C LYS A 61 11.66 -5.32 -12.01
N GLY A 62 10.92 -5.01 -10.94
CA GLY A 62 10.98 -3.73 -10.24
C GLY A 62 11.18 -3.86 -8.73
N ASP A 63 10.56 -2.95 -7.99
CA ASP A 63 10.76 -2.77 -6.54
C ASP A 63 10.38 -4.00 -5.71
N LEU A 64 9.49 -4.85 -6.22
CA LEU A 64 9.03 -6.05 -5.54
C LEU A 64 9.98 -7.25 -5.69
N ASN A 65 11.09 -7.12 -6.44
CA ASN A 65 12.07 -8.21 -6.69
C ASN A 65 12.55 -8.89 -5.39
N TYR A 66 12.77 -8.10 -4.33
CA TYR A 66 13.29 -8.60 -3.07
C TYR A 66 12.25 -9.33 -2.21
N TYR A 67 10.96 -9.04 -2.43
CA TYR A 67 9.87 -9.50 -1.56
C TYR A 67 9.03 -10.61 -2.19
N VAL A 68 9.00 -10.66 -3.52
CA VAL A 68 8.11 -11.56 -4.26
C VAL A 68 8.91 -12.56 -5.07
N LYS A 69 8.52 -13.83 -4.93
CA LYS A 69 9.06 -14.97 -5.67
C LYS A 69 7.91 -15.74 -6.30
N GLY A 70 8.06 -16.15 -7.56
CA GLY A 70 7.09 -16.98 -8.26
C GLY A 70 7.71 -18.28 -8.77
N TYR A 71 6.99 -19.38 -8.66
CA TYR A 71 7.45 -20.68 -9.18
C TYR A 71 6.28 -21.58 -9.57
N VAL A 72 6.57 -22.64 -10.30
CA VAL A 72 5.64 -23.72 -10.59
C VAL A 72 5.82 -24.84 -9.56
N ALA A 73 4.78 -25.13 -8.80
CA ALA A 73 4.75 -26.19 -7.80
C ALA A 73 4.70 -27.59 -8.47
N PRO A 74 5.05 -28.67 -7.74
CA PRO A 74 5.08 -30.02 -8.30
C PRO A 74 3.73 -30.52 -8.84
N ASP A 75 2.62 -29.96 -8.39
CA ASP A 75 1.26 -30.22 -8.89
C ASP A 75 0.92 -29.42 -10.15
N GLY A 76 1.88 -28.66 -10.71
CA GLY A 76 1.74 -27.86 -11.92
C GLY A 76 1.13 -26.47 -11.70
N LYS A 77 0.80 -26.10 -10.46
CA LYS A 77 0.21 -24.81 -10.14
C LYS A 77 1.27 -23.72 -10.03
N VAL A 78 0.92 -22.50 -10.42
CA VAL A 78 1.80 -21.35 -10.27
C VAL A 78 1.55 -20.71 -8.92
N THR A 79 2.60 -20.62 -8.10
CA THR A 79 2.53 -20.09 -6.74
C THR A 79 3.41 -18.87 -6.61
N LEU A 80 2.86 -17.83 -5.99
CA LEU A 80 3.62 -16.69 -5.50
C LEU A 80 3.87 -16.83 -3.99
N VAL A 81 5.05 -16.38 -3.57
CA VAL A 81 5.46 -16.29 -2.17
C VAL A 81 6.00 -14.88 -1.93
N GLY A 82 5.53 -14.25 -0.86
CA GLY A 82 5.85 -12.88 -0.48
C GLY A 82 4.79 -12.33 0.49
N PRO A 83 4.58 -10.99 0.51
CA PRO A 83 3.48 -10.38 1.26
C PRO A 83 2.11 -10.97 0.90
N PHE A 84 1.95 -11.37 -0.36
CA PHE A 84 0.91 -12.28 -0.80
C PHE A 84 1.53 -13.66 -1.04
N THR A 85 0.95 -14.70 -0.45
CA THR A 85 1.34 -16.10 -0.71
C THR A 85 0.12 -16.90 -1.15
N GLY A 86 0.18 -17.48 -2.34
CA GLY A 86 -0.95 -18.22 -2.90
C GLY A 86 -0.80 -18.58 -4.38
N GLU A 87 -1.77 -19.34 -4.87
CA GLU A 87 -1.88 -19.73 -6.27
C GLU A 87 -2.29 -18.54 -7.12
N VAL A 88 -1.72 -18.47 -8.33
CA VAL A 88 -2.01 -17.42 -9.29
C VAL A 88 -2.11 -17.93 -10.72
N PHE A 89 -2.69 -17.11 -11.60
CA PHE A 89 -2.89 -17.45 -13.01
C PHE A 89 -2.38 -16.35 -13.95
N ASN A 90 -2.23 -16.70 -15.24
CA ASN A 90 -1.74 -15.79 -16.25
C ASN A 90 -2.67 -14.57 -16.41
N GLY A 91 -2.09 -13.38 -16.46
CA GLY A 91 -2.82 -12.11 -16.60
C GLY A 91 -3.44 -11.61 -15.30
N GLN A 92 -3.31 -12.34 -14.19
CA GLN A 92 -3.77 -11.86 -12.89
C GLN A 92 -2.96 -10.63 -12.45
N GLU A 93 -3.66 -9.67 -11.87
CA GLU A 93 -3.07 -8.52 -11.19
C GLU A 93 -3.37 -8.62 -9.69
N ILE A 94 -2.36 -8.38 -8.87
CA ILE A 94 -2.46 -8.43 -7.41
C ILE A 94 -1.91 -7.14 -6.82
N GLU A 95 -2.60 -6.63 -5.81
CA GLU A 95 -2.14 -5.47 -5.04
C GLU A 95 -1.29 -5.95 -3.87
N ILE A 96 -0.08 -5.39 -3.78
CA ILE A 96 0.88 -5.65 -2.72
C ILE A 96 1.15 -4.35 -1.98
N VAL A 97 0.94 -4.35 -0.68
CA VAL A 97 1.24 -3.21 0.19
C VAL A 97 2.65 -3.42 0.74
N ASP A 98 3.60 -2.58 0.30
CA ASP A 98 4.89 -2.47 0.97
C ASP A 98 4.79 -1.43 2.09
N PRO A 99 5.19 -1.77 3.32
CA PRO A 99 4.97 -0.88 4.45
C PRO A 99 5.81 0.40 4.43
N PHE A 100 6.85 0.48 3.60
CA PHE A 100 7.75 1.62 3.49
C PHE A 100 7.64 2.34 2.14
N LYS A 101 7.30 1.61 1.07
CA LYS A 101 7.26 2.10 -0.31
C LYS A 101 5.83 2.31 -0.83
N GLY A 102 4.80 1.89 -0.10
CA GLY A 102 3.40 2.04 -0.48
C GLY A 102 2.87 0.89 -1.33
N ASN A 103 1.78 1.15 -2.05
CA ASN A 103 1.05 0.10 -2.76
C ASN A 103 1.61 -0.13 -4.17
N TYR A 104 1.66 -1.39 -4.58
CA TYR A 104 2.10 -1.82 -5.90
C TYR A 104 1.05 -2.73 -6.53
N LYS A 105 0.85 -2.58 -7.84
CA LYS A 105 0.14 -3.53 -8.69
C LYS A 105 1.16 -4.42 -9.37
N LEU A 106 1.12 -5.70 -9.07
CA LEU A 106 1.98 -6.71 -9.68
C LEU A 106 1.18 -7.51 -10.72
N LYS A 107 1.61 -7.42 -11.98
CA LYS A 107 1.06 -8.19 -13.08
C LYS A 107 1.79 -9.52 -13.25
N ILE A 108 1.03 -10.59 -13.39
CA ILE A 108 1.55 -11.95 -13.50
C ILE A 108 1.46 -12.42 -14.95
N LYS A 109 2.60 -12.80 -15.52
CA LYS A 109 2.67 -13.46 -16.82
C LYS A 109 3.20 -14.87 -16.64
N VAL A 110 2.40 -15.86 -17.02
CA VAL A 110 2.81 -17.26 -17.02
C VAL A 110 3.12 -17.67 -18.44
N VAL A 111 4.35 -18.10 -18.68
CA VAL A 111 4.83 -18.58 -19.97
C VAL A 111 5.01 -20.09 -19.90
N LYS A 112 4.19 -20.84 -20.64
CA LYS A 112 4.46 -22.27 -20.83
C LYS A 112 5.72 -22.36 -21.69
N SER A 113 6.81 -22.95 -21.18
CA SER A 113 7.97 -23.17 -22.06
C SER A 113 7.56 -24.10 -23.18
N GLU A 114 7.66 -23.63 -24.42
CA GLU A 114 7.50 -24.46 -25.62
C GLU A 114 8.76 -25.26 -25.94
N LYS A 115 9.79 -25.23 -25.09
CA LYS A 115 11.08 -25.83 -25.43
C LYS A 115 10.85 -27.33 -25.66
N PRO A 116 11.01 -27.83 -26.91
CA PRO A 116 10.95 -29.26 -27.14
C PRO A 116 12.07 -29.87 -26.30
N GLU A 117 11.76 -30.90 -25.52
CA GLU A 117 12.80 -31.78 -25.05
C GLU A 117 13.59 -32.25 -26.27
N PRO A 118 14.94 -32.17 -26.28
CA PRO A 118 15.70 -32.84 -27.31
C PRO A 118 15.37 -34.34 -27.22
N LYS A 119 14.69 -34.85 -28.25
CA LYS A 119 14.51 -36.29 -28.50
C LYS A 119 15.62 -36.77 -29.43
N PRO A 120 15.88 -38.08 -29.41
CA PRO A 120 16.76 -38.83 -28.51
C PRO A 120 18.26 -38.67 -28.83
#